data_AF-A0A504YM66-F1
#
_entry.id   AF-A0A504YM66-F1
#
_cell.length_a   1.000
_cell.length_b   1.000
_cell.length_c   1.000
_cell.angle_alpha   90.00
_cell.angle_beta   90.00
_cell.angle_gamma   90.00
#
_symmetry.space_group_name_H-M   'P 1'
#
loop_
_entity.id
_entity.type
_entity.pdbx_description
1 polymer ?
#
loop_
_entity_poly.entity_id
_entity_poly.type
_entity_poly.pdbx_seq_one_letter_code
_entity_poly.pdbx_strand_id
1 'polypeptide(L)'
;MRKLNTTIFLLLLIIATMEAFGAVDQTSNQCPKSKPWPCRTPNVCLSFALICDGEIDCPDEYDEDPDMCTAKDRPAEEHLQGFINKYRRWLIPNILGEGTPVELATKLVGKTK
;
A
#
# COMPACT_ATOMS: atom_id res chain seq x y z
N MET A 1 -6.68 5.67 58.60
CA MET A 1 -7.27 5.00 57.42
C MET A 1 -7.86 6.08 56.51
N ARG A 2 -7.18 6.46 55.42
CA ARG A 2 -7.67 7.51 54.52
C ARG A 2 -8.78 6.90 53.65
N LYS A 3 -10.04 7.28 53.87
CA LYS A 3 -11.18 6.83 53.06
C LYS A 3 -11.02 7.47 51.68
N LEU A 4 -10.72 6.67 50.67
CA LEU A 4 -10.62 7.15 49.30
C LEU A 4 -12.02 7.64 48.89
N ASN A 5 -12.10 8.89 48.44
CA ASN A 5 -13.37 9.52 48.07
C ASN A 5 -14.05 8.68 46.99
N THR A 6 -15.34 8.39 47.14
CA THR A 6 -16.10 7.54 46.21
C THR A 6 -16.03 8.10 44.77
N THR A 7 -15.92 9.41 44.62
CA THR A 7 -15.71 10.04 43.31
C THR A 7 -14.33 9.75 42.72
N ILE A 8 -13.28 9.67 43.55
CA ILE A 8 -11.93 9.28 43.13
C ILE A 8 -11.93 7.80 42.72
N PHE A 9 -12.66 6.95 43.44
CA PHE A 9 -12.78 5.53 43.09
C PHE A 9 -13.49 5.30 41.75
N LEU A 10 -14.59 6.03 41.53
CA LEU A 10 -15.33 5.97 40.26
C LEU A 10 -14.51 6.53 39.09
N LEU A 11 -13.75 7.61 39.30
CA LEU A 11 -12.83 8.15 38.29
C LEU A 11 -11.78 7.11 37.90
N LEU A 12 -11.12 6.46 38.87
CA LEU A 12 -10.11 5.42 38.63
C LEU A 12 -10.66 4.21 37.85
N LEU A 13 -11.92 3.83 38.09
CA LEU A 13 -12.59 2.76 37.33
C LEU A 13 -12.84 3.15 35.87
N ILE A 14 -13.22 4.40 35.60
CA ILE A 14 -13.47 4.88 34.24
C ILE A 14 -12.16 4.90 33.43
N ILE A 15 -11.07 5.43 33.99
CA ILE A 15 -9.75 5.42 33.31
C ILE A 15 -9.23 4.00 33.07
N ALA A 16 -9.52 3.05 33.96
CA ALA A 16 -9.13 1.64 33.77
C ALA A 16 -9.90 0.93 32.63
N THR A 17 -11.00 1.51 32.13
CA THR A 17 -11.80 0.93 31.03
C THR A 17 -11.48 1.51 29.64
N MET A 18 -10.56 2.49 29.55
CA MET A 18 -10.18 3.11 28.26
C MET A 18 -9.16 2.29 27.44
N GLU A 19 -8.85 1.05 27.83
CA GLU A 19 -7.91 0.18 27.10
C GLU A 19 -8.61 -0.63 26.00
N ALA A 20 -9.07 0.02 24.93
CA ALA A 20 -9.31 -0.67 23.66
C ALA A 20 -9.44 0.30 22.46
N PHE A 21 -8.60 1.34 22.36
CA PHE A 21 -8.35 1.94 21.06
C PHE A 21 -7.26 1.12 20.37
N GLY A 22 -7.71 0.09 19.62
CA GLY A 22 -6.84 -0.69 18.76
C GLY A 22 -5.98 0.26 17.93
N ALA A 23 -4.67 -0.02 17.91
CA ALA A 23 -3.71 0.77 17.16
C ALA A 23 -4.16 0.87 15.70
N VAL A 24 -4.60 2.06 15.29
CA VAL A 24 -4.82 2.38 13.88
C VAL A 24 -3.43 2.45 13.26
N ASP A 25 -3.00 1.36 12.60
CA ASP A 25 -1.80 1.32 11.78
C ASP A 25 -1.99 2.36 10.66
N GLN A 26 -1.28 3.49 10.76
CA GLN A 26 -1.33 4.56 9.77
C GLN A 26 -0.65 4.12 8.48
N THR A 27 -1.41 3.36 7.71
CA THR A 27 -1.16 3.07 6.31
C THR A 27 -1.88 4.14 5.48
N SER A 28 -1.31 4.52 4.33
CA SER A 28 -1.89 5.52 3.42
C SER A 28 -3.24 5.08 2.83
N ASN A 29 -3.56 3.79 2.95
CA ASN A 29 -4.86 3.17 2.75
C ASN A 29 -5.30 2.52 4.08
N GLN A 30 -6.58 2.23 4.31
CA GLN A 30 -7.05 1.66 5.59
C GLN A 30 -6.70 0.16 5.75
N CYS A 31 -5.65 -0.32 5.08
CA CYS A 31 -5.32 -1.73 4.96
C CYS A 31 -4.06 -2.10 5.76
N PRO A 32 -4.05 -3.22 6.50
CA PRO A 32 -2.89 -3.63 7.27
C PRO A 32 -1.72 -4.01 6.36
N LYS A 33 -0.49 -3.89 6.88
CA LYS A 33 0.74 -4.27 6.13
C LYS A 33 0.77 -5.71 5.61
N SER A 34 0.04 -6.63 6.22
CA SER A 34 -0.08 -8.03 5.76
C SER A 34 -0.97 -8.18 4.52
N LYS A 35 -1.89 -7.24 4.29
CA LYS A 35 -2.82 -7.21 3.15
C LYS A 35 -2.94 -5.76 2.63
N PRO A 36 -1.89 -5.18 2.05
CA PRO A 36 -1.85 -3.74 1.80
C PRO A 36 -2.61 -3.29 0.55
N TRP A 37 -3.27 -4.18 -0.22
CA TRP A 37 -3.98 -3.82 -1.45
C TRP A 37 -5.49 -3.68 -1.23
N PRO A 38 -6.06 -2.47 -1.25
CA PRO A 38 -7.49 -2.27 -1.11
C PRO A 38 -8.24 -2.59 -2.42
N CYS A 39 -9.41 -3.22 -2.32
CA CYS A 39 -10.39 -3.20 -3.41
C CYS A 39 -11.00 -1.79 -3.55
N ARG A 40 -11.75 -1.53 -4.64
CA ARG A 40 -12.56 -0.31 -4.73
C ARG A 40 -13.70 -0.31 -3.72
N THR A 41 -14.22 -1.50 -3.40
CA THR A 41 -15.13 -1.70 -2.28
C THR A 41 -14.41 -1.42 -0.95
N PRO A 42 -14.92 -0.51 -0.09
CA PRO A 42 -14.27 -0.15 1.17
C PRO A 42 -14.16 -1.34 2.13
N ASN A 43 -13.11 -1.34 2.95
CA ASN A 43 -12.81 -2.36 3.97
C ASN A 43 -12.46 -3.76 3.45
N VAL A 44 -12.25 -3.94 2.14
CA VAL A 44 -11.73 -5.19 1.58
C VAL A 44 -10.27 -4.98 1.22
N CYS A 45 -9.39 -5.79 1.83
CA CYS A 45 -7.94 -5.70 1.68
C CYS A 45 -7.37 -7.07 1.32
N LEU A 46 -6.59 -7.13 0.26
CA LEU A 46 -6.00 -8.34 -0.31
C LEU A 46 -4.49 -8.38 -0.09
N SER A 47 -3.93 -9.59 -0.11
CA SER A 47 -2.49 -9.80 -0.19
C SER A 47 -2.05 -9.81 -1.66
N PHE A 48 -0.74 -9.65 -1.91
CA PHE A 48 -0.20 -9.63 -3.27
C PHE A 48 -0.52 -10.90 -4.08
N ALA A 49 -0.67 -12.04 -3.39
CA ALA A 49 -0.89 -13.33 -4.02
C ALA A 49 -2.28 -13.45 -4.66
N LEU A 50 -3.25 -12.67 -4.19
CA LEU A 50 -4.67 -12.68 -4.58
C LEU A 50 -5.02 -11.64 -5.66
N ILE A 51 -4.03 -10.90 -6.15
CA ILE A 51 -4.25 -9.98 -7.27
C ILE A 51 -3.97 -10.79 -8.53
N CYS A 52 -4.85 -10.82 -9.53
CA CYS A 52 -4.60 -11.48 -10.81
C CYS A 52 -4.08 -12.91 -10.64
N ASP A 53 -4.81 -13.71 -9.90
CA ASP A 53 -4.58 -15.15 -9.73
C ASP A 53 -5.64 -16.01 -10.45
N GLY A 54 -6.67 -15.37 -11.02
CA GLY A 54 -7.73 -15.99 -11.80
C GLY A 54 -8.99 -16.31 -11.02
N GLU A 55 -9.04 -15.97 -9.73
CA GLU A 55 -10.22 -16.09 -8.88
C GLU A 55 -10.76 -14.69 -8.52
N ILE A 56 -12.05 -14.58 -8.22
CA ILE A 56 -12.66 -13.30 -7.83
C ILE A 56 -12.58 -13.14 -6.32
N ASP A 57 -11.67 -12.29 -5.85
CA ASP A 57 -11.48 -11.95 -4.44
C ASP A 57 -12.08 -10.59 -4.04
N CYS A 58 -12.17 -9.62 -4.97
CA CYS A 58 -12.93 -8.39 -4.74
C CYS A 58 -14.41 -8.55 -5.12
N PRO A 59 -15.37 -7.94 -4.39
CA PRO A 59 -16.79 -7.98 -4.75
C PRO A 59 -17.13 -7.40 -6.13
N ASP A 60 -16.25 -6.53 -6.63
CA ASP A 60 -16.35 -5.86 -7.92
C ASP A 60 -15.31 -6.36 -8.93
N GLU A 61 -14.70 -7.53 -8.68
CA GLU A 61 -13.75 -8.22 -9.57
C GLU A 61 -12.52 -7.37 -9.93
N TYR A 62 -12.23 -6.33 -9.12
CA TYR A 62 -11.18 -5.36 -9.41
C TYR A 62 -9.76 -5.97 -9.37
N ASP A 63 -9.59 -6.98 -8.53
CA ASP A 63 -8.38 -7.77 -8.43
C ASP A 63 -8.00 -8.49 -9.73
N GLU A 64 -8.96 -8.72 -10.62
CA GLU A 64 -8.78 -9.36 -11.94
C GLU A 64 -8.92 -8.37 -13.11
N ASP A 65 -8.97 -7.06 -12.83
CA ASP A 65 -9.00 -6.02 -13.85
C ASP A 65 -7.69 -6.03 -14.67
N PRO A 66 -7.72 -5.98 -16.02
CA PRO A 66 -6.52 -5.98 -16.86
C PRO A 66 -5.48 -4.90 -16.49
N ASP A 67 -5.94 -3.73 -16.06
CA ASP A 67 -5.05 -2.65 -15.63
C ASP A 67 -4.38 -2.98 -14.29
N MET A 68 -5.09 -3.67 -13.39
CA MET A 68 -4.57 -4.14 -12.12
C MET A 68 -3.53 -5.26 -12.33
N CYS A 69 -3.76 -6.17 -13.27
CA CYS A 69 -2.78 -7.21 -13.63
C CYS A 69 -1.51 -6.63 -14.22
N THR A 70 -1.64 -5.63 -15.09
CA THR A 70 -0.50 -4.89 -15.63
C THR A 70 0.30 -4.22 -14.50
N ALA A 71 -0.37 -3.73 -13.46
CA ALA A 71 0.28 -3.14 -12.30
C ALA A 71 1.01 -4.17 -11.42
N LYS A 72 0.43 -5.37 -11.21
CA LYS A 72 1.07 -6.48 -10.48
C LYS A 72 2.39 -6.91 -11.13
N ASP A 73 2.42 -6.96 -12.46
CA ASP A 73 3.58 -7.42 -13.22
C ASP A 73 4.68 -6.36 -13.40
N ARG A 74 4.46 -5.13 -12.92
CA ARG A 74 5.46 -4.07 -13.04
C ARG A 74 6.73 -4.46 -12.27
N PRO A 75 7.92 -4.46 -12.93
CA PRO A 75 9.17 -4.81 -12.27
C PRO A 75 9.58 -3.75 -11.25
N ALA A 76 10.39 -4.16 -10.27
CA ALA A 76 11.05 -3.24 -9.35
C ALA A 76 11.91 -2.21 -10.11
N GLU A 77 12.07 -1.03 -9.50
CA GLU A 77 12.82 0.10 -10.07
C GLU A 77 14.25 -0.26 -10.47
N GLU A 78 14.93 -1.06 -9.65
CA GLU A 78 16.30 -1.50 -9.89
C GLU A 78 16.45 -2.31 -11.18
N HIS A 79 15.50 -3.20 -11.46
CA HIS A 79 15.49 -4.00 -12.69
C HIS A 79 15.20 -3.12 -13.90
N LEU A 80 14.30 -2.15 -13.74
CA LEU A 80 13.96 -1.22 -14.80
C LEU A 80 15.13 -0.29 -15.14
N GLN A 81 15.85 0.21 -14.13
CA GLN A 81 17.05 1.00 -14.33
C GLN A 81 18.11 0.22 -15.11
N GLY A 82 18.36 -1.05 -14.74
CA GLY A 82 19.29 -1.92 -15.46
C GLY A 82 18.92 -2.11 -16.93
N PHE A 83 17.63 -2.33 -17.20
CA PHE A 83 17.10 -2.46 -18.56
C PHE A 83 17.28 -1.17 -19.37
N ILE A 84 16.88 -0.02 -18.82
CA ILE A 84 17.01 1.29 -19.49
C ILE A 84 18.48 1.60 -19.75
N ASN A 85 19.37 1.31 -18.81
CA ASN A 85 20.79 1.52 -18.98
C ASN A 85 21.36 0.66 -20.11
N LYS A 86 20.96 -0.62 -20.18
CA LYS A 86 21.40 -1.55 -21.23
C LYS A 86 20.98 -1.10 -22.63
N TYR A 87 19.74 -0.62 -22.78
CA TYR A 87 19.17 -0.21 -24.07
C TYR A 87 19.09 1.32 -24.26
N ARG A 88 19.89 2.07 -23.50
CA ARG A 88 19.84 3.54 -23.43
C ARG A 88 19.85 4.20 -24.81
N ARG A 89 20.71 3.72 -25.71
CA ARG A 89 20.88 4.28 -27.07
C ARG A 89 19.61 4.17 -27.92
N TRP A 90 18.77 3.19 -27.66
CA TRP A 90 17.53 2.98 -28.40
C TRP A 90 16.33 3.65 -27.72
N LEU A 91 16.27 3.56 -26.39
CA LEU A 91 15.15 4.08 -25.59
C LEU A 91 15.17 5.61 -25.43
N ILE A 92 16.36 6.21 -25.32
CA ILE A 92 16.53 7.63 -25.02
C ILE A 92 17.17 8.33 -26.22
N PRO A 93 16.58 9.41 -26.75
CA PRO A 93 15.34 10.05 -26.28
C PRO A 93 14.05 9.47 -26.87
N ASN A 94 14.14 8.55 -27.84
CA ASN A 94 13.06 8.26 -28.78
C ASN A 94 11.77 7.69 -28.17
N ILE A 95 11.88 6.86 -27.12
CA ILE A 95 10.72 6.18 -26.50
C ILE A 95 10.39 6.78 -25.14
N LEU A 96 11.41 7.10 -24.33
CA LEU A 96 11.24 7.55 -22.95
C LEU A 96 11.40 9.06 -22.75
N GLY A 97 11.77 9.79 -23.80
CA GLY A 97 12.15 11.20 -23.70
C GLY A 97 13.53 11.39 -23.11
N GLU A 98 13.86 12.65 -22.83
CA GLU A 98 15.16 13.06 -22.28
C GLU A 98 15.29 12.69 -20.78
N GLY A 99 16.48 12.26 -20.37
CA GLY A 99 16.80 11.98 -18.97
C GLY A 99 17.92 10.97 -18.73
N THR A 100 18.32 10.84 -17.46
CA THR A 100 19.19 9.75 -17.01
C THR A 100 18.39 8.44 -16.85
N PRO A 101 19.04 7.25 -16.91
CA PRO A 101 18.32 5.98 -16.76
C PRO A 101 17.63 5.85 -15.40
N VAL A 102 18.23 6.44 -14.36
CA VAL A 102 17.67 6.47 -13.00
C VAL A 102 16.39 7.29 -12.97
N GLU A 103 16.45 8.55 -13.42
CA GLU A 103 15.28 9.44 -13.42
C GLU A 103 14.10 8.85 -14.20
N LEU A 104 14.37 8.23 -15.35
CA LEU A 104 13.33 7.61 -16.16
C LEU A 104 12.79 6.33 -15.49
N ALA A 105 13.63 5.50 -14.88
CA ALA A 105 13.18 4.33 -14.12
C ALA A 105 12.27 4.74 -12.95
N THR A 106 12.65 5.76 -12.17
CA THR A 106 11.87 6.28 -11.05
C THR A 106 10.49 6.80 -11.51
N LYS A 107 10.44 7.50 -12.65
CA LYS A 107 9.17 7.96 -13.23
C LYS A 107 8.25 6.80 -13.64
N LEU A 108 8.81 5.74 -14.22
CA LEU A 108 8.04 4.59 -14.70
C LEU A 108 7.47 3.71 -13.58
N VAL A 109 8.06 3.74 -12.39
CA VAL A 109 7.51 3.06 -11.20
C VAL A 109 6.48 3.90 -10.44
N GLY A 110 6.08 5.06 -10.97
CA GLY A 110 5.09 5.93 -10.33
C GLY A 110 5.57 6.59 -9.03
N LYS A 111 6.87 6.56 -8.73
CA LYS A 111 7.48 7.23 -7.57
C LYS A 111 7.76 8.69 -7.88
N THR A 112 6.77 9.44 -8.36
CA THR A 112 6.90 10.90 -8.45
C THR A 112 6.49 11.48 -7.11
N LYS A 113 7.49 11.99 -6.39
CA LYS A 113 7.34 12.75 -5.14
C LYS A 113 6.73 14.12 -5.41
#